data_AF-A0A965YSW2-F1
#
_entry.id   AF-A0A965YSW2-F1
#
_cell.length_a   1.000
_cell.length_b   1.000
_cell.length_c   1.000
_cell.angle_alpha   90.00
_cell.angle_beta   90.00
_cell.angle_gamma   90.00
#
_symmetry.space_group_name_H-M   'P 1'
#
loop_
_entity.id
_entity.type
_entity.pdbx_description
1 polymer ?
#
loop_
_entity_poly.entity_id
_entity_poly.type
_entity_poly.pdbx_seq_one_letter_code
_entity_poly.pdbx_strand_id
1 'polypeptide(L)'
;NTDHLHSHIVFNSVSFVDGHKYRYEKGDWARDIQPITNRLCEEYGLSTIEIEGDKDATHEHYKEWNEYRDGKFVWSDMIARDLDSCILQATDFDGFLELLRDKGYEIKQGKYMAVKPPGMGRFKRCKTLGENYSEERIRTRIMEEDLKFYQEQKKEFEPQLVKCYVKRYRRAKMSGLQKRYYAKLYRIGKLKKKPYSQVWKYRNDIKKMQKLQAQYLFLVRHEIHNVVDLAATVENLTDKKKDASKEKSRVYRSKEKCSSIFEIADAMQEIAPAENCYQKGDTFFEEEHQQWLILSKQLEDEGYSLEEAEQLRAYYREQFSQVSRKEKAVFKELNLGKGIMKDIQKDEDDRSREHEPSKDKRIEREKKQPVR
;
A
#
# COMPACT_ATOMS: atom_id res chain seq x y z
N ASN A 1 22.35 -18.12 35.12
CA ASN A 1 22.23 -19.58 35.38
C ASN A 1 22.82 -19.93 36.74
N THR A 2 22.33 -19.35 37.84
CA THR A 2 22.94 -19.56 39.17
C THR A 2 21.96 -19.70 40.32
N ASP A 3 20.65 -19.80 40.06
CA ASP A 3 19.65 -19.95 41.14
C ASP A 3 19.09 -21.38 41.27
N HIS A 4 19.49 -22.31 40.39
CA HIS A 4 19.09 -23.72 40.47
C HIS A 4 20.27 -24.66 40.18
N LEU A 5 20.37 -25.77 40.93
CA LEU A 5 21.28 -26.87 40.63
C LEU A 5 20.93 -27.43 39.24
N HIS A 6 21.92 -27.46 38.35
CA HIS A 6 21.77 -28.00 37.01
C HIS A 6 23.03 -28.75 36.61
N SER A 7 22.87 -29.78 35.79
CA SER A 7 23.96 -30.60 35.27
C SER A 7 24.08 -30.38 33.77
N HIS A 8 25.32 -30.28 33.28
CA HIS A 8 25.62 -30.24 31.86
C HIS A 8 25.98 -31.64 31.38
N ILE A 9 25.19 -32.18 30.45
CA ILE A 9 25.50 -33.45 29.78
C ILE A 9 26.23 -33.11 28.48
N VAL A 10 27.47 -33.57 28.37
CA VAL A 10 28.31 -33.38 27.17
C VAL A 10 28.61 -34.74 26.56
N PHE A 11 28.23 -34.93 25.31
CA PHE A 11 28.55 -36.14 24.55
C PHE A 11 29.10 -35.78 23.17
N ASN A 12 29.87 -36.70 22.58
CA ASN A 12 30.49 -36.46 21.29
C ASN A 12 29.42 -36.40 20.20
N SER A 13 29.41 -35.30 19.44
CA SER A 13 28.46 -35.10 18.36
C SER A 13 28.73 -35.95 17.12
N VAL A 14 29.86 -36.65 17.03
CA VAL A 14 30.22 -37.52 15.89
C VAL A 14 30.54 -38.94 16.38
N SER A 15 29.92 -39.96 15.77
CA SER A 15 30.24 -41.36 16.05
C SER A 15 31.64 -41.69 15.52
N PHE A 16 32.50 -42.24 16.36
CA PHE A 16 33.82 -42.75 15.94
C PHE A 16 33.73 -44.03 15.11
N VAL A 17 32.61 -44.74 15.16
CA VAL A 17 32.40 -46.00 14.44
C VAL A 17 31.91 -45.73 13.01
N ASP A 18 30.89 -44.89 12.88
CA ASP A 18 30.20 -44.69 11.59
C ASP A 18 30.49 -43.32 10.96
N GLY A 19 31.20 -42.42 11.66
CA GLY A 19 31.51 -41.07 11.17
C GLY A 19 30.31 -40.12 11.04
N HIS A 20 29.11 -40.57 11.41
CA HIS A 20 27.89 -39.76 11.31
C HIS A 20 27.74 -38.78 12.48
N LYS A 21 27.21 -37.59 12.18
CA LYS A 21 26.96 -36.52 13.15
C LYS A 21 25.57 -36.65 13.76
N TYR A 22 25.49 -36.60 15.09
CA TYR A 22 24.24 -36.57 15.84
C TYR A 22 23.44 -35.32 15.50
N ARG A 23 22.17 -35.52 15.12
CA ARG A 23 21.22 -34.47 14.81
C ARG A 23 20.04 -34.59 15.76
N TYR A 24 19.83 -33.57 16.58
CA TYR A 24 18.73 -33.52 17.53
C TYR A 24 17.41 -33.15 16.84
N GLU A 25 16.40 -33.99 16.98
CA GLU A 25 15.02 -33.74 16.56
C GLU A 25 14.10 -33.51 17.79
N LYS A 26 13.01 -32.76 17.59
CA LYS A 26 12.08 -32.40 18.67
C LYS A 26 11.38 -33.65 19.20
N GLY A 27 11.84 -34.16 20.33
CA GLY A 27 11.31 -35.36 20.98
C GLY A 27 12.39 -36.39 21.34
N ASP A 28 13.60 -36.27 20.79
CA ASP A 28 14.71 -37.21 21.05
C ASP A 28 15.13 -37.23 22.54
N TRP A 29 14.96 -36.12 23.26
CA TRP A 29 15.20 -36.10 24.71
C TRP A 29 14.32 -37.11 25.45
N ALA A 30 13.01 -37.11 25.20
CA ALA A 30 12.09 -38.00 25.90
C ALA A 30 12.23 -39.45 25.42
N ARG A 31 12.55 -39.66 24.13
CA ARG A 31 12.66 -41.00 23.55
C ARG A 31 13.95 -41.72 23.90
N ASP A 32 15.09 -41.02 23.80
CA ASP A 32 16.41 -41.67 23.81
C ASP A 32 17.28 -41.23 24.99
N ILE A 33 17.30 -39.93 25.32
CA ILE A 33 18.24 -39.40 26.33
C ILE A 33 17.70 -39.58 27.76
N GLN A 34 16.41 -39.35 27.97
CA GLN A 34 15.75 -39.49 29.28
C GLN A 34 15.80 -40.92 29.82
N PRO A 35 15.50 -41.99 29.05
CA PRO A 35 15.61 -43.35 29.56
C PRO A 35 17.03 -43.72 29.98
N ILE A 36 18.04 -43.29 29.23
CA ILE A 36 19.45 -43.53 29.56
C ILE A 36 19.84 -42.79 30.85
N THR A 37 19.40 -41.54 30.98
CA THR A 37 19.69 -40.72 32.17
C THR A 37 18.98 -41.28 33.40
N ASN A 38 17.71 -41.66 33.29
CA ASN A 38 16.95 -42.26 34.38
C ASN A 38 17.56 -43.60 34.81
N ARG A 39 17.96 -44.48 33.88
CA ARG A 39 18.64 -45.73 34.21
C ARG A 39 19.93 -45.48 35.00
N LEU A 40 20.74 -44.50 34.58
CA LEU A 40 21.94 -44.12 35.33
C LEU A 40 21.57 -43.57 36.72
N CYS A 41 20.56 -42.71 36.81
CA CYS A 41 20.09 -42.22 38.10
C CYS A 41 19.66 -43.38 39.03
N GLU A 42 18.93 -44.38 38.55
CA GLU A 42 18.55 -45.57 39.34
C GLU A 42 19.76 -46.39 39.77
N GLU A 43 20.71 -46.66 38.87
CA GLU A 43 21.95 -47.40 39.18
C GLU A 43 22.76 -46.74 40.30
N TYR A 44 22.73 -45.40 40.38
CA TYR A 44 23.42 -44.62 41.41
C TYR A 44 22.51 -44.20 42.58
N GLY A 45 21.27 -44.70 42.66
CA GLY A 45 20.32 -44.43 43.76
C GLY A 45 19.75 -43.00 43.80
N LEU A 46 19.75 -42.31 42.67
CA LEU A 46 19.23 -40.94 42.48
C LEU A 46 17.80 -40.96 41.94
N SER A 47 17.02 -39.92 42.26
CA SER A 47 15.62 -39.79 41.82
C SER A 47 15.48 -39.69 40.29
N THR A 48 14.58 -40.48 39.71
CA THR A 48 14.26 -40.45 38.28
C THR A 48 13.16 -39.44 37.94
N ILE A 49 13.16 -38.98 36.69
CA ILE A 49 12.17 -38.01 36.19
C ILE A 49 11.23 -38.77 35.25
N GLU A 50 9.97 -38.97 35.66
CA GLU A 50 8.91 -39.47 34.78
C GLU A 50 8.24 -38.29 34.06
N ILE A 51 8.28 -38.31 32.72
CA ILE A 51 7.48 -37.41 31.89
C ILE A 51 6.42 -38.28 31.22
N GLU A 52 5.54 -38.87 32.02
CA GLU A 52 4.31 -39.48 31.50
C GLU A 52 3.26 -38.37 31.30
N GLY A 53 2.95 -38.10 30.04
CA GLY A 53 1.57 -37.96 29.57
C GLY A 53 0.67 -36.82 30.05
N ASP A 54 1.03 -35.99 31.02
CA ASP A 54 0.09 -34.96 31.53
C ASP A 54 0.34 -33.58 30.91
N LYS A 55 -0.09 -33.42 29.66
CA LYS A 55 -0.16 -32.12 28.98
C LYS A 55 -1.57 -31.61 28.77
N ASP A 56 -2.57 -32.18 29.46
CA ASP A 56 -3.97 -31.78 29.28
C ASP A 56 -4.72 -31.42 30.57
N ALA A 57 -4.17 -31.60 31.79
CA ALA A 57 -4.93 -31.32 33.03
C ALA A 57 -4.76 -29.92 33.67
N THR A 58 -3.97 -28.98 33.12
CA THR A 58 -3.81 -27.63 33.73
C THR A 58 -3.99 -26.44 32.78
N HIS A 59 -4.72 -26.65 31.68
CA HIS A 59 -5.08 -25.57 30.74
C HIS A 59 -6.59 -25.34 30.58
N GLU A 60 -7.41 -25.78 31.55
CA GLU A 60 -8.87 -25.60 31.51
C GLU A 60 -9.41 -24.37 32.27
N HIS A 61 -8.57 -23.57 32.94
CA HIS A 61 -9.03 -22.33 33.61
C HIS A 61 -8.59 -21.02 32.93
N TYR A 62 -8.09 -21.05 31.69
CA TYR A 62 -7.59 -19.83 31.01
C TYR A 62 -8.03 -19.70 29.55
N LYS A 63 -9.31 -19.99 29.27
CA LYS A 63 -9.91 -19.87 27.93
C LYS A 63 -11.10 -18.91 27.85
N GLU A 64 -11.04 -17.81 28.58
CA GLU A 64 -11.82 -16.60 28.29
C GLU A 64 -10.92 -15.36 28.20
N TRP A 65 -9.85 -15.43 27.41
CA TRP A 65 -9.08 -14.24 27.04
C TRP A 65 -9.16 -14.03 25.53
N ASN A 66 -10.02 -13.10 25.11
CA ASN A 66 -10.20 -12.77 23.72
C ASN A 66 -9.32 -11.55 23.40
N GLU A 67 -8.19 -11.74 22.72
CA GLU A 67 -7.23 -10.67 22.36
C GLU A 67 -7.87 -9.48 21.63
N TYR A 68 -9.00 -9.71 20.95
CA TYR A 68 -9.77 -8.70 20.22
C TYR A 68 -10.83 -7.96 21.06
N ARG A 69 -11.26 -8.51 22.21
CA ARG A 69 -12.21 -7.86 23.14
C ARG A 69 -11.57 -7.40 24.45
N ASP A 70 -10.58 -8.15 24.95
CA ASP A 70 -9.99 -8.03 26.30
C ASP A 70 -8.48 -7.79 26.28
N GLY A 71 -7.91 -7.45 25.12
CA GLY A 71 -6.49 -7.14 24.98
C GLY A 71 -6.09 -5.85 25.72
N LYS A 72 -4.84 -5.80 26.21
CA LYS A 72 -4.24 -4.63 26.89
C LYS A 72 -4.39 -3.32 26.08
N PHE A 73 -4.34 -3.41 24.76
CA PHE A 73 -4.47 -2.29 23.82
C PHE A 73 -5.90 -1.73 23.76
N VAL A 74 -6.92 -2.59 23.72
CA VAL A 74 -8.33 -2.17 23.66
C VAL A 74 -8.71 -1.38 24.93
N TRP A 75 -8.31 -1.87 26.10
CA TRP A 75 -8.51 -1.16 27.36
C TRP A 75 -7.69 0.13 27.45
N SER A 76 -6.45 0.19 26.92
CA SER A 76 -5.70 1.47 26.84
C SER A 76 -6.48 2.52 26.07
N ASP A 77 -6.93 2.16 24.87
CA ASP A 77 -7.53 3.12 23.95
C ASP A 77 -8.93 3.54 24.39
N MET A 78 -9.68 2.63 25.03
CA MET A 78 -10.98 2.97 25.62
C MET A 78 -10.80 3.96 26.78
N ILE A 79 -9.90 3.66 27.72
CA ILE A 79 -9.59 4.56 28.84
C ILE A 79 -9.11 5.93 28.33
N ALA A 80 -8.24 5.95 27.31
CA ALA A 80 -7.75 7.20 26.71
C ALA A 80 -8.89 8.04 26.12
N ARG A 81 -9.80 7.44 25.34
CA ARG A 81 -10.97 8.14 24.78
C ARG A 81 -11.89 8.68 25.86
N ASP A 82 -12.14 7.89 26.92
CA ASP A 82 -12.99 8.33 28.01
C ASP A 82 -12.36 9.49 28.79
N LEU A 83 -11.04 9.45 29.04
CA LEU A 83 -10.29 10.55 29.63
C LEU A 83 -10.38 11.81 28.77
N ASP A 84 -10.11 11.72 27.46
CA ASP A 84 -10.19 12.88 26.55
C ASP A 84 -11.61 13.49 26.52
N SER A 85 -12.65 12.65 26.53
CA SER A 85 -14.03 13.16 26.57
C SER A 85 -14.37 13.85 27.89
N CYS A 86 -13.82 13.40 29.01
CA CYS A 86 -14.00 14.06 30.31
C CYS A 86 -13.18 15.34 30.41
N ILE A 87 -11.97 15.38 29.82
CA ILE A 87 -11.15 16.59 29.73
C ILE A 87 -11.89 17.69 28.98
N LEU A 88 -12.58 17.35 27.88
CA LEU A 88 -13.37 18.29 27.08
C LEU A 88 -14.63 18.81 27.77
N GLN A 89 -15.17 18.07 28.76
CA GLN A 89 -16.41 18.44 29.46
C GLN A 89 -16.15 19.13 30.79
N ALA A 90 -14.97 18.92 31.38
CA ALA A 90 -14.62 19.47 32.67
C ALA A 90 -14.21 20.95 32.56
N THR A 91 -14.65 21.77 33.52
CA THR A 91 -14.16 23.15 33.68
C THR A 91 -12.91 23.19 34.57
N ASP A 92 -12.84 22.28 35.54
CA ASP A 92 -11.78 22.20 36.54
C ASP A 92 -11.38 20.74 36.76
N PHE A 93 -10.20 20.53 37.35
CA PHE A 93 -9.68 19.18 37.60
C PHE A 93 -10.57 18.36 38.54
N ASP A 94 -11.24 19.00 39.50
CA ASP A 94 -12.18 18.32 40.39
C ASP A 94 -13.45 17.87 39.64
N GLY A 95 -13.97 18.71 38.73
CA GLY A 95 -15.07 18.34 37.84
C GLY A 95 -14.73 17.18 36.91
N PHE A 96 -13.48 17.12 36.43
CA PHE A 96 -12.98 15.98 35.66
C PHE A 96 -13.02 14.65 36.46
N LEU A 97 -12.66 14.69 37.74
CA LEU A 97 -12.70 13.51 38.61
C LEU A 97 -14.12 13.06 38.94
N GLU A 98 -15.07 14.00 39.04
CA GLU A 98 -16.49 13.69 39.19
C GLU A 98 -17.05 13.03 37.92
N LEU A 99 -16.79 13.59 36.74
CA LEU A 99 -17.21 13.01 35.46
C LEU A 99 -16.68 11.59 35.23
N LEU A 100 -15.45 11.32 35.65
CA LEU A 100 -14.90 9.96 35.59
C LEU A 100 -15.61 9.01 36.57
N ARG A 101 -15.93 9.47 37.78
CA ARG A 101 -16.68 8.69 38.77
C ARG A 101 -18.10 8.39 38.28
N ASP A 102 -18.76 9.34 37.64
CA ASP A 102 -20.08 9.16 37.03
C ASP A 102 -20.08 8.12 35.90
N LYS A 103 -18.97 8.03 35.15
CA LYS A 103 -18.73 6.96 34.17
C LYS A 103 -18.39 5.60 34.80
N GLY A 104 -18.36 5.50 36.14
CA GLY A 104 -18.11 4.27 36.87
C GLY A 104 -16.63 3.93 37.06
N TYR A 105 -15.72 4.92 36.92
CA TYR A 105 -14.29 4.70 37.16
C TYR A 105 -13.95 4.80 38.65
N GLU A 106 -13.17 3.83 39.14
CA GLU A 106 -12.49 3.95 40.42
C GLU A 106 -11.16 4.70 40.22
N ILE A 107 -10.94 5.75 41.00
CA ILE A 107 -9.77 6.63 40.89
C ILE A 107 -8.93 6.52 42.15
N LYS A 108 -7.61 6.36 41.98
CA LYS A 108 -6.62 6.41 43.06
C LYS A 108 -5.64 7.55 42.80
N GLN A 109 -5.65 8.54 43.69
CA GLN A 109 -4.70 9.65 43.69
C GLN A 109 -3.50 9.30 44.59
N GLY A 110 -2.30 9.48 44.05
CA GLY A 110 -1.02 9.26 44.71
C GLY A 110 0.06 10.00 43.91
N LYS A 111 1.31 9.55 43.91
CA LYS A 111 2.36 10.17 43.06
C LYS A 111 2.01 10.18 41.55
N TYR A 112 1.17 9.23 41.11
CA TYR A 112 0.63 9.19 39.76
C TYR A 112 -0.85 8.80 39.83
N MET A 113 -1.71 9.53 39.13
CA MET A 113 -3.12 9.18 38.98
C MET A 113 -3.27 7.79 38.34
N ALA A 114 -4.09 6.94 38.96
CA ALA A 114 -4.44 5.63 38.43
C ALA A 114 -5.95 5.45 38.38
N VAL A 115 -6.44 4.92 37.26
CA VAL A 115 -7.86 4.74 36.96
C VAL A 115 -8.17 3.27 36.69
N LYS A 116 -9.36 2.85 37.09
CA LYS A 116 -9.88 1.50 36.84
C LYS A 116 -11.31 1.61 36.29
N PRO A 117 -11.53 1.28 35.01
CA PRO A 117 -12.87 1.23 34.44
C PRO A 117 -13.67 0.01 34.97
N PRO A 118 -15.01 0.04 34.86
CA PRO A 118 -15.85 -1.08 35.25
C PRO A 118 -15.50 -2.32 34.41
N GLY A 119 -15.29 -3.46 35.09
CA GLY A 119 -14.90 -4.73 34.45
C GLY A 119 -13.39 -4.97 34.35
N MET A 120 -12.55 -3.98 34.65
CA MET A 120 -11.10 -4.18 34.69
C MET A 120 -10.62 -4.52 36.11
N GLY A 121 -9.94 -5.65 36.28
CA GLY A 121 -9.54 -6.14 37.61
C GLY A 121 -8.41 -5.36 38.30
N ARG A 122 -7.67 -4.49 37.60
CA ARG A 122 -6.49 -3.78 38.12
C ARG A 122 -6.48 -2.31 37.74
N PHE A 123 -5.99 -1.46 38.64
CA PHE A 123 -5.74 -0.04 38.36
C PHE A 123 -4.64 0.13 37.31
N LYS A 124 -4.84 1.07 36.41
CA LYS A 124 -3.88 1.46 35.38
C LYS A 124 -3.44 2.90 35.60
N ARG A 125 -2.12 3.13 35.62
CA ARG A 125 -1.57 4.48 35.78
C ARG A 125 -1.72 5.28 34.49
N CYS A 126 -2.24 6.50 34.57
CA CYS A 126 -2.49 7.33 33.39
C CYS A 126 -1.21 7.66 32.61
N LYS A 127 -0.06 7.80 33.30
CA LYS A 127 1.27 7.94 32.67
C LYS A 127 1.62 6.83 31.66
N THR A 128 1.07 5.62 31.82
CA THR A 128 1.33 4.51 30.88
C THR A 128 0.52 4.59 29.58
N LEU A 129 -0.48 5.48 29.51
CA LEU A 129 -1.25 5.75 28.31
C LEU A 129 -0.55 6.76 27.39
N GLY A 130 0.39 7.54 27.93
CA GLY A 130 1.15 8.55 27.21
C GLY A 130 1.50 9.74 28.11
N GLU A 131 2.42 10.57 27.67
CA GLU A 131 2.86 11.77 28.40
C GLU A 131 1.74 12.82 28.57
N ASN A 132 0.82 12.86 27.59
CA ASN A 132 -0.36 13.73 27.55
C ASN A 132 -1.44 13.37 28.58
N TYR A 133 -1.28 12.25 29.31
CA TYR A 133 -2.21 11.78 30.35
C TYR A 133 -1.58 11.81 31.75
N SER A 134 -0.49 12.56 31.91
CA SER A 134 0.00 12.93 33.24
C SER A 134 -0.94 13.94 33.89
N GLU A 135 -1.01 13.97 35.23
CA GLU A 135 -1.93 14.85 35.95
C GLU A 135 -1.69 16.34 35.64
N GLU A 136 -0.43 16.75 35.57
CA GLU A 136 -0.02 18.10 35.20
C GLU A 136 -0.50 18.47 33.78
N ARG A 137 -0.31 17.57 32.81
CA ARG A 137 -0.78 17.76 31.43
C ARG A 137 -2.30 17.75 31.32
N ILE A 138 -2.99 16.94 32.11
CA ILE A 138 -4.45 16.92 32.14
C ILE A 138 -4.97 18.27 32.64
N ARG A 139 -4.36 18.86 33.67
CA ARG A 139 -4.71 20.19 34.15
C ARG A 139 -4.50 21.26 33.10
N THR A 140 -3.36 21.26 32.40
CA THR A 140 -3.13 22.23 31.32
C THR A 140 -4.12 22.03 30.17
N ARG A 141 -4.42 20.77 29.80
CA ARG A 141 -5.38 20.46 28.73
C ARG A 141 -6.80 20.89 29.05
N ILE A 142 -7.26 20.75 30.30
CA ILE A 142 -8.59 21.26 30.73
C ILE A 142 -8.67 22.78 30.54
N MET A 143 -7.59 23.52 30.76
CA MET A 143 -7.57 24.99 30.60
C MET A 143 -7.35 25.45 29.15
N GLU A 144 -6.59 24.69 28.35
CA GLU A 144 -6.16 25.08 27.00
C GLU A 144 -7.01 24.48 25.86
N GLU A 145 -7.60 23.29 26.04
CA GLU A 145 -8.30 22.58 24.96
C GLU A 145 -9.76 23.03 24.81
N ASP A 146 -9.96 24.01 23.93
CA ASP A 146 -11.29 24.41 23.45
C ASP A 146 -11.71 23.54 22.23
N LEU A 147 -13.02 23.31 22.03
CA LEU A 147 -13.59 22.47 20.95
C LEU A 147 -13.06 22.82 19.52
N LYS A 148 -12.54 24.03 19.33
CA LYS A 148 -11.91 24.51 18.08
C LYS A 148 -10.60 23.79 17.73
N PHE A 149 -9.80 23.38 18.72
CA PHE A 149 -8.52 22.70 18.49
C PHE A 149 -8.70 21.33 17.79
N TYR A 150 -9.78 20.63 18.13
CA TYR A 150 -10.13 19.34 17.51
C TYR A 150 -10.81 19.46 16.13
N GLN A 151 -11.40 20.62 15.80
CA GLN A 151 -11.96 20.87 14.48
C GLN A 151 -10.87 21.03 13.41
N GLU A 152 -9.72 21.62 13.74
CA GLU A 152 -8.61 21.78 12.78
C GLU A 152 -7.91 20.46 12.43
N GLN A 153 -7.84 19.51 13.37
CA GLN A 153 -7.24 18.18 13.12
C GLN A 153 -8.17 17.23 12.34
N LYS A 154 -9.48 17.51 12.32
CA LYS A 154 -10.48 16.80 11.49
C LYS A 154 -10.60 17.40 10.07
N LYS A 155 -9.50 17.91 9.49
CA LYS A 155 -9.45 18.03 8.03
C LYS A 155 -9.51 16.63 7.45
N GLU A 156 -10.70 16.23 6.98
CA GLU A 156 -10.87 15.04 6.16
C GLU A 156 -9.96 15.18 4.95
N PHE A 157 -8.83 14.48 4.96
CA PHE A 157 -8.02 14.34 3.75
C PHE A 157 -8.89 13.63 2.71
N GLU A 158 -9.15 14.30 1.59
CA GLU A 158 -9.80 13.65 0.46
C GLU A 158 -9.03 12.36 0.13
N PRO A 159 -9.73 11.21 -0.09
CA PRO A 159 -9.06 9.96 -0.38
C PRO A 159 -8.26 10.08 -1.68
N GLN A 160 -6.94 10.29 -1.56
CA GLN A 160 -6.04 10.30 -2.70
C GLN A 160 -5.77 8.87 -3.16
N LEU A 161 -5.95 8.63 -4.46
CA LEU A 161 -5.53 7.40 -5.12
C LEU A 161 -3.99 7.29 -5.12
N VAL A 162 -3.43 6.72 -4.06
CA VAL A 162 -2.00 6.37 -3.99
C VAL A 162 -1.73 5.21 -4.94
N LYS A 163 -1.07 5.49 -6.07
CA LYS A 163 -0.61 4.45 -7.00
C LYS A 163 0.60 3.74 -6.41
N CYS A 164 0.38 2.60 -5.76
CA CYS A 164 1.47 1.72 -5.36
C CYS A 164 1.97 0.93 -6.58
N TYR A 165 3.23 1.17 -6.97
CA TYR A 165 3.91 0.36 -7.97
C TYR A 165 4.42 -0.93 -7.32
N VAL A 166 3.52 -1.89 -7.12
CA VAL A 166 3.92 -3.21 -6.62
C VAL A 166 4.66 -3.95 -7.74
N LYS A 167 5.96 -4.19 -7.56
CA LYS A 167 6.72 -5.13 -8.41
C LYS A 167 5.99 -6.46 -8.39
N ARG A 168 5.40 -6.83 -9.53
CA ARG A 168 4.56 -8.04 -9.64
C ARG A 168 5.48 -9.26 -9.78
N TYR A 169 6.03 -9.73 -8.67
CA TYR A 169 6.79 -10.98 -8.64
C TYR A 169 5.92 -12.13 -9.16
N ARG A 170 6.51 -13.06 -9.93
CA ARG A 170 5.85 -14.33 -10.24
C ARG A 170 5.47 -14.96 -8.89
N ARG A 171 4.17 -15.14 -8.64
CA ARG A 171 3.68 -15.75 -7.40
C ARG A 171 4.43 -17.06 -7.19
N ALA A 172 5.15 -17.18 -6.07
CA ALA A 172 5.74 -18.45 -5.67
C ALA A 172 4.63 -19.50 -5.66
N LYS A 173 4.83 -20.59 -6.40
CA LYS A 173 3.86 -21.68 -6.44
C LYS A 173 3.78 -22.26 -5.03
N MET A 174 2.56 -22.39 -4.49
CA MET A 174 2.37 -23.03 -3.17
C MET A 174 2.98 -24.43 -3.16
N SER A 175 3.70 -24.78 -2.10
CA SER A 175 4.25 -26.13 -1.90
C SER A 175 3.13 -27.17 -1.82
N GLY A 176 3.45 -28.46 -2.03
CA GLY A 176 2.46 -29.54 -1.97
C GLY A 176 1.71 -29.57 -0.63
N LEU A 177 2.42 -29.33 0.47
CA LEU A 177 1.85 -29.30 1.82
C LEU A 177 0.96 -28.06 2.03
N GLN A 178 1.38 -26.90 1.53
CA GLN A 178 0.57 -25.67 1.55
C GLN A 178 -0.74 -25.83 0.76
N LYS A 179 -0.71 -26.50 -0.40
CA LYS A 179 -1.94 -26.80 -1.16
C LYS A 179 -2.89 -27.72 -0.41
N ARG A 180 -2.38 -28.75 0.27
CA ARG A 180 -3.19 -29.66 1.11
C ARG A 180 -3.80 -28.93 2.30
N TYR A 181 -3.03 -28.08 2.98
CA TYR A 181 -3.53 -27.26 4.08
C TYR A 181 -4.58 -26.25 3.61
N TYR A 182 -4.35 -25.56 2.49
CA TYR A 182 -5.31 -24.65 1.88
C TYR A 182 -6.62 -25.36 1.50
N ALA A 183 -6.53 -26.55 0.90
CA ALA A 183 -7.71 -27.37 0.60
C ALA A 183 -8.46 -27.80 1.88
N LYS A 184 -7.74 -28.14 2.95
CA LYS A 184 -8.31 -28.44 4.27
C LYS A 184 -9.07 -27.23 4.84
N LEU A 185 -8.52 -26.02 4.74
CA LEU A 185 -9.19 -24.78 5.19
C LEU A 185 -10.50 -24.49 4.43
N TYR A 186 -10.55 -24.78 3.12
CA TYR A 186 -11.79 -24.69 2.33
C TYR A 186 -12.83 -25.73 2.74
N ARG A 187 -12.40 -26.99 2.96
CA ARG A 187 -13.30 -28.08 3.38
C ARG A 187 -13.89 -27.84 4.77
N ILE A 188 -13.10 -27.26 5.68
CA ILE A 188 -13.53 -26.92 7.05
C ILE A 188 -14.36 -25.61 7.07
N GLY A 189 -14.50 -24.90 5.95
CA GLY A 189 -15.31 -23.68 5.87
C GLY A 189 -14.68 -22.44 6.53
N LYS A 190 -13.45 -22.55 7.07
CA LYS A 190 -12.66 -21.42 7.59
C LYS A 190 -12.28 -20.44 6.49
N LEU A 191 -12.21 -20.90 5.24
CA LEU A 191 -12.05 -20.07 4.06
C LEU A 191 -13.29 -20.19 3.15
N LYS A 192 -14.11 -19.14 3.09
CA LYS A 192 -15.27 -19.10 2.18
C LYS A 192 -14.79 -18.96 0.74
N LYS A 193 -15.30 -19.81 -0.15
CA LYS A 193 -15.10 -19.65 -1.60
C LYS A 193 -15.76 -18.34 -2.02
N LYS A 194 -14.98 -17.42 -2.60
CA LYS A 194 -15.55 -16.22 -3.23
C LYS A 194 -16.60 -16.67 -4.25
N PRO A 195 -17.77 -16.00 -4.31
CA PRO A 195 -18.76 -16.32 -5.33
C PRO A 195 -18.09 -16.25 -6.70
N TYR A 196 -18.33 -17.26 -7.53
CA TYR A 196 -17.73 -17.33 -8.85
C TYR A 196 -18.27 -16.18 -9.70
N SER A 197 -17.45 -15.14 -9.90
CA SER A 197 -17.87 -14.00 -10.70
C SER A 197 -17.83 -14.37 -12.19
N GLN A 198 -18.98 -14.34 -12.86
CA GLN A 198 -19.06 -14.52 -14.33
C GLN A 198 -18.55 -13.31 -15.13
N VAL A 199 -17.87 -12.36 -14.48
CA VAL A 199 -17.35 -11.12 -15.11
C VAL A 199 -16.49 -11.42 -16.35
N TRP A 200 -15.79 -12.55 -16.38
CA TRP A 200 -15.02 -12.97 -17.53
C TRP A 200 -15.87 -13.24 -18.78
N LYS A 201 -17.11 -13.73 -18.62
CA LYS A 201 -18.07 -14.02 -19.71
C LYS A 201 -18.43 -12.74 -20.46
N TYR A 202 -18.71 -11.67 -19.71
CA TYR A 202 -19.12 -10.38 -20.25
C TYR A 202 -17.96 -9.46 -20.61
N ARG A 203 -16.70 -9.91 -20.51
CA ARG A 203 -15.52 -9.05 -20.74
C ARG A 203 -15.50 -8.46 -22.16
N ASN A 204 -15.89 -9.25 -23.16
CA ASN A 204 -15.93 -8.80 -24.55
C ASN A 204 -17.12 -7.87 -24.78
N ASP A 205 -18.28 -8.17 -24.18
CA ASP A 205 -19.49 -7.34 -24.28
C ASP A 205 -19.28 -5.97 -23.63
N ILE A 206 -18.64 -5.91 -22.46
CA ILE A 206 -18.29 -4.66 -21.78
C ILE A 206 -17.33 -3.83 -22.65
N LYS A 207 -16.33 -4.45 -23.27
CA LYS A 207 -15.43 -3.76 -24.20
C LYS A 207 -16.17 -3.23 -25.43
N LYS A 208 -17.08 -4.03 -25.99
CA LYS A 208 -17.92 -3.63 -27.14
C LYS A 208 -18.81 -2.45 -26.77
N MET A 209 -19.47 -2.51 -25.62
CA MET A 209 -20.28 -1.42 -25.09
C MET A 209 -19.45 -0.15 -24.90
N GLN A 210 -18.27 -0.23 -24.27
CA GLN A 210 -17.38 0.91 -24.09
C GLN A 210 -16.89 1.50 -25.43
N LYS A 211 -16.59 0.65 -26.42
CA LYS A 211 -16.23 1.09 -27.78
C LYS A 211 -17.39 1.88 -28.40
N LEU A 212 -18.59 1.29 -28.43
CA LEU A 212 -19.78 1.91 -29.01
C LEU A 212 -20.15 3.21 -28.30
N GLN A 213 -20.09 3.25 -26.97
CA GLN A 213 -20.34 4.45 -26.18
C GLN A 213 -19.35 5.56 -26.53
N ALA A 214 -18.05 5.24 -26.66
CA ALA A 214 -17.04 6.23 -27.04
C ALA A 214 -17.25 6.75 -28.48
N GLN A 215 -17.64 5.88 -29.42
CA GLN A 215 -17.97 6.28 -30.79
C GLN A 215 -19.22 7.18 -30.83
N TYR A 216 -20.28 6.80 -30.11
CA TYR A 216 -21.51 7.59 -30.02
C TYR A 216 -21.25 8.98 -29.43
N LEU A 217 -20.56 9.05 -28.29
CA LEU A 217 -20.23 10.33 -27.64
C LEU A 217 -19.33 11.21 -28.53
N PHE A 218 -18.45 10.62 -29.35
CA PHE A 218 -17.65 11.34 -30.31
C PHE A 218 -18.52 11.98 -31.40
N LEU A 219 -19.45 11.23 -31.98
CA LEU A 219 -20.38 11.74 -33.00
C LEU A 219 -21.25 12.87 -32.45
N VAL A 220 -21.78 12.72 -31.23
CA VAL A 220 -22.60 13.74 -30.56
C VAL A 220 -21.80 15.01 -30.27
N ARG A 221 -20.58 14.89 -29.73
CA ARG A 221 -19.74 16.05 -29.37
C ARG A 221 -19.35 16.90 -30.57
N HIS A 222 -19.20 16.28 -31.74
CA HIS A 222 -18.81 16.96 -32.97
C HIS A 222 -19.99 17.20 -33.92
N GLU A 223 -21.23 16.93 -33.48
CA GLU A 223 -22.46 17.12 -34.27
C GLU A 223 -22.37 16.47 -35.67
N ILE A 224 -21.81 15.26 -35.71
CA ILE A 224 -21.55 14.56 -36.97
C ILE A 224 -22.83 13.87 -37.42
N HIS A 225 -23.40 14.32 -38.54
CA HIS A 225 -24.62 13.76 -39.11
C HIS A 225 -24.37 12.96 -40.39
N ASN A 226 -23.26 13.24 -41.09
CA ASN A 226 -22.92 12.56 -42.33
C ASN A 226 -21.43 12.15 -42.41
N VAL A 227 -21.07 11.37 -43.42
CA VAL A 227 -19.68 10.87 -43.62
C VAL A 227 -18.71 11.99 -44.00
N VAL A 228 -19.20 13.04 -44.66
CA VAL A 228 -18.39 14.22 -45.04
C VAL A 228 -17.99 15.02 -43.80
N ASP A 229 -18.91 15.23 -42.87
CA ASP A 229 -18.65 15.86 -41.56
C ASP A 229 -17.63 15.02 -40.77
N LEU A 230 -17.73 13.70 -40.82
CA LEU A 230 -16.76 12.80 -40.20
C LEU A 230 -15.36 12.96 -40.82
N ALA A 231 -15.26 13.08 -42.15
CA ALA A 231 -13.98 13.31 -42.82
C ALA A 231 -13.38 14.68 -42.43
N ALA A 232 -14.18 15.75 -42.49
CA ALA A 232 -13.76 17.09 -42.12
C ALA A 232 -13.33 17.19 -40.65
N THR A 233 -14.06 16.55 -39.73
CA THR A 233 -13.68 16.51 -38.31
C THR A 233 -12.39 15.74 -38.08
N VAL A 234 -12.16 14.63 -38.79
CA VAL A 234 -10.89 13.90 -38.74
C VAL A 234 -9.73 14.75 -39.26
N GLU A 235 -9.90 15.47 -40.38
CA GLU A 235 -8.89 16.41 -40.90
C GLU A 235 -8.57 17.51 -39.87
N ASN A 236 -9.59 18.17 -39.33
CA ASN A 236 -9.43 19.17 -38.27
C ASN A 236 -8.69 18.63 -37.05
N LEU A 237 -8.98 17.39 -36.62
CA LEU A 237 -8.26 16.73 -35.53
C LEU A 237 -6.82 16.39 -35.90
N THR A 238 -6.53 16.08 -37.17
CA THR A 238 -5.16 15.86 -37.63
C THR A 238 -4.32 17.13 -37.55
N ASP A 239 -4.91 18.28 -37.89
CA ASP A 239 -4.21 19.57 -37.79
C ASP A 239 -4.04 20.00 -36.33
N LYS A 240 -5.06 19.86 -35.49
CA LYS A 240 -4.95 20.04 -34.03
C LYS A 240 -3.85 19.17 -33.42
N LYS A 241 -3.69 17.92 -33.90
CA LYS A 241 -2.61 17.04 -33.45
C LYS A 241 -1.25 17.58 -33.87
N LYS A 242 -1.09 18.04 -35.12
CA LYS A 242 0.15 18.65 -35.60
C LYS A 242 0.51 19.87 -34.75
N ASP A 243 -0.46 20.73 -34.45
CA ASP A 243 -0.22 21.93 -33.67
C ASP A 243 0.13 21.63 -32.21
N ALA A 244 -0.56 20.68 -31.57
CA ALA A 244 -0.18 20.21 -30.23
C ALA A 244 1.24 19.60 -30.21
N SER A 245 1.64 18.90 -31.26
CA SER A 245 3.00 18.35 -31.40
C SER A 245 4.05 19.45 -31.59
N LYS A 246 3.74 20.49 -32.38
CA LYS A 246 4.59 21.70 -32.50
C LYS A 246 4.72 22.41 -31.16
N GLU A 247 3.61 22.63 -30.43
CA GLU A 247 3.60 23.24 -29.09
C GLU A 247 4.49 22.46 -28.12
N LYS A 248 4.38 21.13 -28.13
CA LYS A 248 5.22 20.25 -27.29
C LYS A 248 6.70 20.39 -27.62
N SER A 249 7.00 20.44 -28.91
CA SER A 249 8.37 20.62 -29.40
C SER A 249 8.93 21.99 -29.03
N ARG A 250 8.09 23.04 -29.04
CA ARG A 250 8.47 24.38 -28.56
C ARG A 250 8.80 24.38 -27.07
N VAL A 251 7.93 23.81 -26.24
CA VAL A 251 8.18 23.69 -24.78
C VAL A 251 9.47 22.91 -24.52
N TYR A 252 9.68 21.81 -25.25
CA TYR A 252 10.89 21.02 -25.14
C TYR A 252 12.15 21.81 -25.51
N ARG A 253 12.17 22.49 -26.66
CA ARG A 253 13.30 23.35 -27.07
C ARG A 253 13.54 24.52 -26.09
N SER A 254 12.49 25.13 -25.56
CA SER A 254 12.62 26.19 -24.56
C SER A 254 13.23 25.66 -23.26
N LYS A 255 12.85 24.45 -22.83
CA LYS A 255 13.47 23.78 -21.68
C LYS A 255 14.95 23.47 -21.94
N GLU A 256 15.29 22.97 -23.13
CA GLU A 256 16.69 22.67 -23.49
C GLU A 256 17.60 23.91 -23.45
N LYS A 257 17.08 25.10 -23.79
CA LYS A 257 17.84 26.34 -23.63
C LYS A 257 18.22 26.65 -22.18
N CYS A 258 17.45 26.14 -21.22
CA CYS A 258 17.71 26.29 -19.79
C CYS A 258 18.43 25.06 -19.21
N SER A 259 19.00 24.17 -20.04
CA SER A 259 19.65 22.94 -19.56
C SER A 259 20.83 23.24 -18.64
N SER A 260 21.66 24.23 -18.98
CA SER A 260 22.81 24.65 -18.17
C SER A 260 22.40 25.06 -16.76
N ILE A 261 21.34 25.86 -16.63
CA ILE A 261 20.77 26.29 -15.34
C ILE A 261 20.31 25.08 -14.51
N PHE A 262 19.66 24.10 -15.15
CA PHE A 262 19.21 22.90 -14.45
C PHE A 262 20.35 21.96 -14.06
N GLU A 263 21.39 21.88 -14.87
CA GLU A 263 22.60 21.09 -14.56
C GLU A 263 23.34 21.67 -13.37
N ILE A 264 23.50 23.01 -13.30
CA ILE A 264 24.08 23.70 -12.14
C ILE A 264 23.20 23.46 -10.90
N ALA A 265 21.88 23.61 -11.01
CA ALA A 265 20.96 23.38 -9.90
C ALA A 265 20.97 21.92 -9.42
N ASP A 266 21.06 20.94 -10.32
CA ASP A 266 21.17 19.52 -9.97
C ASP A 266 22.52 19.25 -9.26
N ALA A 267 23.64 19.82 -9.74
CA ALA A 267 24.94 19.73 -9.08
C ALA A 267 24.94 20.38 -7.68
N MET A 268 24.28 21.53 -7.52
CA MET A 268 24.07 22.14 -6.21
C MET A 268 23.26 21.19 -5.30
N GLN A 269 22.13 20.66 -5.77
CA GLN A 269 21.33 19.72 -4.96
C GLN A 269 22.11 18.48 -4.49
N GLU A 270 23.05 17.97 -5.28
CA GLU A 270 23.93 16.85 -4.88
C GLU A 270 24.86 17.23 -3.72
N ILE A 271 25.38 18.46 -3.70
CA ILE A 271 26.31 18.97 -2.68
C ILE A 271 25.55 19.55 -1.47
N ALA A 272 24.26 19.86 -1.60
CA ALA A 272 23.43 20.47 -0.55
C ALA A 272 23.53 19.81 0.83
N PRO A 273 23.59 18.46 0.98
CA PRO A 273 23.77 17.85 2.29
C PRO A 273 25.11 18.19 2.95
N ALA A 274 26.19 18.27 2.16
CA ALA A 274 27.53 18.61 2.64
C ALA A 274 27.59 20.10 3.06
N GLU A 275 26.99 20.98 2.25
CA GLU A 275 26.86 22.41 2.58
C GLU A 275 26.09 22.61 3.89
N ASN A 276 24.98 21.90 4.07
CA ASN A 276 24.19 21.96 5.30
C ASN A 276 24.95 21.45 6.53
N CYS A 277 25.89 20.52 6.37
CA CYS A 277 26.76 20.06 7.45
C CYS A 277 27.83 21.11 7.79
N TYR A 278 28.45 21.71 6.77
CA TYR A 278 29.42 22.79 6.94
C TYR A 278 28.82 24.00 7.66
N GLN A 279 27.64 24.46 7.22
CA GLN A 279 26.91 25.57 7.87
C GLN A 279 26.55 25.30 9.33
N LYS A 280 26.42 24.03 9.74
CA LYS A 280 26.19 23.63 11.14
C LYS A 280 27.47 23.61 11.99
N GLY A 281 28.63 23.92 11.39
CA GLY A 281 29.92 24.03 12.06
C GLY A 281 30.86 22.85 11.82
N ASP A 282 30.55 21.95 10.89
CA ASP A 282 31.45 20.84 10.52
C ASP A 282 32.49 21.29 9.49
N THR A 283 33.74 21.46 9.89
CA THR A 283 34.81 21.90 8.99
C THR A 283 35.26 20.83 8.00
N PHE A 284 34.77 19.60 8.11
CA PHE A 284 35.17 18.49 7.22
C PHE A 284 34.79 18.73 5.75
N PHE A 285 33.69 19.45 5.49
CA PHE A 285 33.14 19.69 4.15
C PHE A 285 33.52 21.05 3.55
N GLU A 286 34.72 21.56 3.87
CA GLU A 286 35.17 22.88 3.39
C GLU A 286 35.36 22.91 1.86
N GLU A 287 35.82 21.81 1.26
CA GLU A 287 36.01 21.71 -0.20
C GLU A 287 34.65 21.76 -0.93
N GLU A 288 33.65 21.05 -0.43
CA GLU A 288 32.28 21.05 -0.94
C GLU A 288 31.61 22.40 -0.77
N HIS A 289 31.88 23.12 0.33
CA HIS A 289 31.40 24.48 0.53
C HIS A 289 31.97 25.46 -0.52
N GLN A 290 33.28 25.37 -0.81
CA GLN A 290 33.89 26.18 -1.87
C GLN A 290 33.28 25.86 -3.25
N GLN A 291 33.01 24.58 -3.54
CA GLN A 291 32.32 24.18 -4.77
C GLN A 291 30.91 24.76 -4.84
N TRP A 292 30.17 24.72 -3.73
CA TRP A 292 28.84 25.33 -3.63
C TRP A 292 28.87 26.83 -3.94
N LEU A 293 29.83 27.58 -3.41
CA LEU A 293 29.99 29.01 -3.70
C LEU A 293 30.29 29.28 -5.18
N ILE A 294 31.12 28.45 -5.80
CA ILE A 294 31.42 28.55 -7.24
C ILE A 294 30.15 28.30 -8.06
N LEU A 295 29.40 27.24 -7.76
CA LEU A 295 28.15 26.92 -8.45
C LEU A 295 27.07 27.98 -8.24
N SER A 296 26.96 28.53 -7.02
CA SER A 296 26.04 29.63 -6.71
C SER A 296 26.37 30.86 -7.55
N LYS A 297 27.66 31.21 -7.66
CA LYS A 297 28.10 32.33 -8.49
C LYS A 297 27.82 32.09 -9.98
N GLN A 298 28.06 30.87 -10.48
CA GLN A 298 27.73 30.52 -11.87
C GLN A 298 26.23 30.64 -12.17
N LEU A 299 25.38 30.28 -11.20
CA LEU A 299 23.93 30.42 -11.33
C LEU A 299 23.50 31.89 -11.30
N GLU A 300 24.14 32.71 -10.44
CA GLU A 300 23.94 34.16 -10.39
C GLU A 300 24.41 34.85 -11.68
N ASP A 301 25.50 34.40 -12.29
CA ASP A 301 26.00 34.90 -13.58
C ASP A 301 25.00 34.61 -14.72
N GLU A 302 24.27 33.49 -14.65
CA GLU A 302 23.14 33.16 -15.55
C GLU A 302 21.85 33.94 -15.19
N GLY A 303 21.85 34.67 -14.07
CA GLY A 303 20.75 35.53 -13.63
C GLY A 303 19.64 34.83 -12.86
N TYR A 304 19.91 33.67 -12.26
CA TYR A 304 18.92 32.90 -11.48
C TYR A 304 19.43 32.59 -10.07
N SER A 305 18.52 32.57 -9.11
CA SER A 305 18.73 31.91 -7.82
C SER A 305 18.36 30.42 -7.89
N LEU A 306 18.81 29.64 -6.91
CA LEU A 306 18.47 28.20 -6.80
C LEU A 306 16.95 27.98 -6.75
N GLU A 307 16.23 28.81 -5.98
CA GLU A 307 14.78 28.75 -5.86
C GLU A 307 14.09 29.09 -7.20
N GLU A 308 14.57 30.11 -7.92
CA GLU A 308 14.02 30.47 -9.24
C GLU A 308 14.29 29.39 -10.28
N ALA A 309 15.46 28.73 -10.25
CA ALA A 309 15.78 27.60 -11.11
C ALA A 309 14.83 26.41 -10.86
N GLU A 310 14.51 26.11 -9.59
CA GLU A 310 13.53 25.09 -9.22
C GLU A 310 12.11 25.46 -9.66
N GLN A 311 11.70 26.72 -9.48
CA GLN A 311 10.41 27.22 -9.96
C GLN A 311 10.31 27.13 -11.49
N LEU A 312 11.38 27.47 -12.21
CA LEU A 312 11.47 27.34 -13.66
C LEU A 312 11.37 25.87 -14.10
N ARG A 313 12.02 24.95 -13.37
CA ARG A 313 11.92 23.50 -13.60
C ARG A 313 10.48 23.01 -13.41
N ALA A 314 9.81 23.46 -12.34
CA ALA A 314 8.42 23.14 -12.06
C ALA A 314 7.48 23.69 -13.14
N TYR A 315 7.71 24.93 -13.60
CA TYR A 315 6.98 25.54 -14.70
C TYR A 315 7.06 24.70 -15.98
N TYR A 316 8.27 24.33 -16.44
CA TYR A 316 8.41 23.51 -17.65
C TYR A 316 7.82 22.10 -17.49
N ARG A 317 7.90 21.51 -16.30
CA ARG A 317 7.27 20.22 -15.99
C ARG A 317 5.74 20.30 -16.15
N GLU A 318 5.13 21.36 -15.62
CA GLU A 318 3.69 21.57 -15.71
C GLU A 318 3.27 21.90 -17.15
N GLN A 319 3.98 22.79 -17.85
CA GLN A 319 3.74 23.08 -19.26
C GLN A 319 3.82 21.81 -20.13
N PHE A 320 4.85 20.98 -19.94
CA PHE A 320 4.98 19.73 -20.68
C PHE A 320 3.84 18.75 -20.35
N SER A 321 3.42 18.67 -19.09
CA SER A 321 2.28 17.87 -18.65
C SER A 321 0.99 18.32 -19.36
N GLN A 322 0.71 19.62 -19.38
CA GLN A 322 -0.47 20.19 -20.02
C GLN A 322 -0.48 19.91 -21.53
N VAL A 323 0.61 20.19 -22.23
CA VAL A 323 0.70 19.95 -23.67
C VAL A 323 0.62 18.45 -23.99
N SER A 324 1.25 17.59 -23.18
CA SER A 324 1.13 16.14 -23.36
C SER A 324 -0.31 15.64 -23.13
N ARG A 325 -1.05 16.22 -22.18
CA ARG A 325 -2.47 15.91 -21.96
C ARG A 325 -3.31 16.33 -23.16
N LYS A 326 -3.10 17.55 -23.69
CA LYS A 326 -3.77 18.05 -24.90
C LYS A 326 -3.50 17.14 -26.10
N GLU A 327 -2.23 16.82 -26.38
CA GLU A 327 -1.82 15.93 -27.47
C GLU A 327 -2.47 14.55 -27.35
N LYS A 328 -2.48 13.96 -26.15
CA LYS A 328 -3.11 12.65 -25.90
C LYS A 328 -4.63 12.70 -26.06
N ALA A 329 -5.28 13.79 -25.67
CA ALA A 329 -6.73 13.95 -25.84
C ALA A 329 -7.08 13.99 -27.32
N VAL A 330 -6.42 14.85 -28.10
CA VAL A 330 -6.62 14.95 -29.55
C VAL A 330 -6.29 13.62 -30.24
N PHE A 331 -5.21 12.94 -29.84
CA PHE A 331 -4.85 11.63 -30.41
C PHE A 331 -5.92 10.56 -30.15
N LYS A 332 -6.53 10.53 -28.96
CA LYS A 332 -7.62 9.61 -28.66
C LYS A 332 -8.86 9.89 -29.52
N GLU A 333 -9.25 11.15 -29.64
CA GLU A 333 -10.38 11.57 -30.47
C GLU A 333 -10.14 11.25 -31.95
N LEU A 334 -8.95 11.56 -32.46
CA LEU A 334 -8.55 11.23 -33.83
C LEU A 334 -8.61 9.72 -34.11
N ASN A 335 -8.16 8.88 -33.16
CA ASN A 335 -8.24 7.44 -33.31
C ASN A 335 -9.68 6.92 -33.24
N LEU A 336 -10.56 7.56 -32.47
CA LEU A 336 -11.99 7.23 -32.46
C LEU A 336 -12.62 7.56 -33.81
N GLY A 337 -12.38 8.77 -34.35
CA GLY A 337 -12.88 9.19 -35.67
C GLY A 337 -12.39 8.27 -36.79
N LYS A 338 -11.08 7.98 -36.85
CA LYS A 338 -10.52 7.01 -37.82
C LYS A 338 -11.08 5.59 -37.63
N GLY A 339 -11.34 5.20 -36.38
CA GLY A 339 -11.96 3.92 -36.06
C GLY A 339 -13.38 3.82 -36.61
N ILE A 340 -14.19 4.87 -36.47
CA ILE A 340 -15.54 4.94 -37.03
C ILE A 340 -15.48 4.87 -38.55
N MET A 341 -14.61 5.65 -39.19
CA MET A 341 -14.45 5.64 -40.65
C MET A 341 -14.06 4.26 -41.19
N LYS A 342 -13.18 3.55 -40.48
CA LYS A 342 -12.81 2.17 -40.83
C LYS A 342 -13.96 1.17 -40.64
N ASP A 343 -14.76 1.34 -39.57
CA ASP A 343 -15.93 0.50 -39.34
C ASP A 343 -16.99 0.71 -40.45
N ILE A 344 -17.22 1.96 -40.90
CA ILE A 344 -18.13 2.28 -42.02
C ILE A 344 -17.65 1.62 -43.34
N GLN A 345 -16.37 1.77 -43.67
CA GLN A 345 -15.78 1.14 -44.87
C GLN A 345 -15.96 -0.38 -44.85
N LYS A 346 -15.73 -0.99 -43.68
CA LYS A 346 -15.92 -2.44 -43.52
C LYS A 346 -17.39 -2.85 -43.72
N ASP A 347 -18.34 -2.09 -43.19
CA ASP A 347 -19.77 -2.38 -43.35
C ASP A 347 -20.23 -2.18 -44.81
N GLU A 348 -19.60 -1.30 -45.60
CA GLU A 348 -19.81 -1.17 -47.05
C GLU A 348 -19.20 -2.34 -47.83
N ASP A 349 -17.98 -2.76 -47.49
CA ASP A 349 -17.31 -3.93 -48.07
C ASP A 349 -18.09 -5.23 -47.81
N ASP A 350 -18.60 -5.41 -46.60
CA ASP A 350 -19.37 -6.60 -46.23
C ASP A 350 -20.73 -6.62 -46.96
N ARG A 351 -21.40 -5.47 -47.10
CA ARG A 351 -22.65 -5.35 -47.88
C ARG A 351 -22.45 -5.60 -49.38
N SER A 352 -21.35 -5.12 -49.96
CA SER A 352 -21.04 -5.34 -51.38
C SER A 352 -20.72 -6.81 -51.68
N ARG A 353 -20.03 -7.50 -50.77
CA ARG A 353 -19.80 -8.96 -50.86
C ARG A 353 -21.08 -9.79 -50.76
N GLU A 354 -22.04 -9.36 -49.94
CA GLU A 354 -23.35 -10.02 -49.86
C GLU A 354 -24.20 -9.80 -51.13
N HIS A 355 -23.96 -8.71 -51.87
CA HIS A 355 -24.66 -8.37 -53.11
C HIS A 355 -24.05 -8.95 -54.39
N GLU A 356 -22.85 -9.55 -54.36
CA GLU A 356 -22.37 -10.40 -55.46
C GLU A 356 -22.99 -11.80 -55.32
N PRO A 357 -24.02 -12.17 -56.11
CA PRO A 357 -24.51 -13.52 -56.09
C PRO A 357 -23.41 -14.38 -56.73
N SER A 358 -22.94 -15.40 -56.01
CA SER A 358 -22.04 -16.45 -56.49
C SER A 358 -22.49 -16.97 -57.87
N LYS A 359 -21.94 -16.39 -58.95
CA LYS A 359 -22.19 -16.84 -60.33
C LYS A 359 -21.71 -18.28 -60.55
N ASP A 360 -20.75 -18.73 -59.73
CA ASP A 360 -20.20 -20.09 -59.79
C ASP A 360 -21.14 -21.20 -59.30
N LYS A 361 -22.09 -20.90 -58.41
CA LYS A 361 -23.02 -21.94 -57.91
C LYS A 361 -24.14 -22.31 -58.88
N ARG A 362 -24.38 -21.50 -59.94
CA ARG A 362 -25.38 -21.80 -60.98
C ARG A 362 -24.86 -22.79 -62.03
N ILE A 363 -23.58 -22.67 -62.42
CA ILE A 363 -22.96 -23.52 -63.46
C ILE A 363 -22.82 -24.98 -62.98
N GLU A 364 -22.65 -25.20 -61.68
CA GLU A 364 -22.50 -26.54 -61.11
C GLU A 364 -23.84 -27.29 -60.95
N ARG A 365 -24.97 -26.56 -60.91
CA ARG A 365 -26.31 -27.17 -60.82
C ARG A 365 -26.88 -27.61 -62.17
N GLU A 366 -26.50 -26.96 -63.27
CA GLU A 366 -26.91 -27.37 -64.62
C GLU A 366 -26.22 -28.67 -65.09
N LYS A 367 -25.04 -29.00 -64.55
CA LYS A 367 -24.32 -30.25 -64.89
C LYS A 367 -24.83 -31.51 -64.15
N LYS A 368 -25.85 -31.38 -63.29
CA LYS A 368 -26.39 -32.49 -62.47
C LYS A 368 -27.86 -32.81 -62.73
N GLN A 369 -28.39 -32.54 -63.93
CA GLN A 369 -29.65 -33.16 -64.34
C GLN A 369 -29.37 -34.51 -65.00
N PRO A 370 -29.88 -35.64 -64.46
CA PRO A 370 -29.79 -36.91 -65.14
C PRO A 370 -30.72 -36.90 -66.37
N VAL A 371 -30.16 -37.19 -67.53
CA VAL A 371 -30.93 -37.46 -68.76
C VAL A 371 -31.73 -38.74 -68.52
N ARG A 372 -33.03 -38.67 -68.82
CA ARG A 372 -34.04 -39.68 -68.53
C ARG A 372 -33.98 -40.85 -69.50
#